data_AF-A0A0B1ZLJ3-F1
#
_entry.id   AF-A0A0B1ZLJ3-F1
#
_cell.length_a   1.000
_cell.length_b   1.000
_cell.length_c   1.000
_cell.angle_alpha   90.00
_cell.angle_beta   90.00
_cell.angle_gamma   90.00
#
_symmetry.space_group_name_H-M   'P 1'
#
loop_
_entity.id
_entity.type
_entity.pdbx_description
1 polymer ?
#
loop_
_entity_poly.entity_id
_entity_poly.type
_entity_poly.pdbx_seq_one_letter_code
_entity_poly.pdbx_strand_id
1 'polypeptide(L)'
;MKNVATATAPAALIAMSVGVAALVPVGASAQEHGGHESGSDHSHEDHGGQGQKGGKGRAPGEASAGGHRGMEDIFRDIGSADEDSDRPSWAGEKGGKNEHGGQPGSAGSTRGDLYGDLYVILRDDDGVPILNEDGFVQPIDAEGNPIPLDDEGAPIDLSLVQEVEMGRLNVGRAPTSVLIQRADEVVALLSTATAITTDAAGRLVVTNPDGTTKTIDAPLENLALYVALMTEGTIPGVTDLPGTDFDFLVDGELTPEDMAVATSLLAGASDKFETLSPDAVAYINAILDINDTTVGDVTYSDVDYSTYNYDRSDTYGDVTTTVLIKQDDGSWLPTEVNIYDAVFGNEDYSGTGTFTAFATAVDDARTVINYIHEYAVPADTPAEAEE
;
A
#
# COMPACT_ATOMS: atom_id res chain seq x y z
N MET A 1 -4.61 -47.14 32.82
CA MET A 1 -3.44 -46.93 33.70
C MET A 1 -2.29 -46.48 32.80
N LYS A 2 -1.80 -45.24 33.01
CA LYS A 2 -0.43 -44.75 32.78
C LYS A 2 0.13 -44.85 31.33
N ASN A 3 0.60 -43.78 30.67
CA ASN A 3 1.25 -42.57 31.15
C ASN A 3 1.02 -41.37 30.20
N VAL A 4 0.75 -40.22 30.81
CA VAL A 4 0.93 -38.87 30.26
C VAL A 4 2.39 -38.48 30.56
N ALA A 5 3.10 -37.91 29.59
CA ALA A 5 4.41 -37.30 29.80
C ALA A 5 4.36 -35.84 29.32
N THR A 6 4.20 -34.95 30.29
CA THR A 6 4.55 -33.54 30.23
C THR A 6 6.08 -33.41 30.26
N ALA A 7 6.65 -32.55 29.43
CA ALA A 7 8.03 -32.08 29.60
C ALA A 7 8.12 -30.59 29.27
N THR A 8 8.71 -29.90 30.23
CA THR A 8 8.79 -28.46 30.44
C THR A 8 9.99 -27.85 29.70
N ALA A 9 9.87 -26.59 29.30
CA ALA A 9 10.92 -25.73 28.74
C ALA A 9 12.16 -25.57 29.66
N PRO A 10 13.28 -25.08 29.12
CA PRO A 10 14.23 -24.28 29.88
C PRO A 10 14.26 -22.83 29.38
N ALA A 11 13.99 -21.91 30.31
CA ALA A 11 14.33 -20.50 30.22
C ALA A 11 15.84 -20.31 30.36
N ALA A 12 16.45 -19.54 29.47
CA ALA A 12 17.85 -19.11 29.59
C ALA A 12 17.92 -17.74 30.27
N LEU A 13 18.59 -17.74 31.41
CA LEU A 13 18.90 -16.61 32.28
C LEU A 13 20.23 -16.00 31.83
N ILE A 14 20.29 -14.71 31.48
CA ILE A 14 21.55 -13.95 31.36
C ILE A 14 21.49 -12.76 32.32
N ALA A 15 22.42 -12.75 33.27
CA ALA A 15 22.58 -11.73 34.30
C ALA A 15 23.81 -10.86 34.02
N MET A 16 23.56 -9.54 34.03
CA MET A 16 24.35 -8.39 34.50
C MET A 16 25.89 -8.37 34.43
N SER A 17 26.41 -7.25 33.90
CA SER A 17 27.57 -6.54 34.47
C SER A 17 27.55 -5.01 34.25
N VAL A 18 27.25 -4.29 35.34
CA VAL A 18 27.76 -3.01 35.88
C VAL A 18 28.58 -2.03 34.97
N GLY A 19 27.95 -0.90 34.62
CA GLY A 19 28.15 0.46 35.18
C GLY A 19 29.49 1.23 35.05
N VAL A 20 29.44 2.45 34.48
CA VAL A 20 30.16 3.66 34.98
C VAL A 20 29.30 4.92 34.71
N ALA A 21 29.07 5.70 35.76
CA ALA A 21 28.47 7.03 35.72
C ALA A 21 29.56 8.12 35.79
N ALA A 22 29.34 9.25 35.13
CA ALA A 22 30.01 10.52 35.44
C ALA A 22 29.03 11.69 35.24
N LEU A 23 29.07 12.63 36.18
CA LEU A 23 28.10 13.70 36.43
C LEU A 23 28.87 15.03 36.60
N VAL A 24 28.21 16.15 36.25
CA VAL A 24 28.38 17.60 36.60
C VAL A 24 29.60 18.39 36.02
N PRO A 25 29.53 19.76 35.83
CA PRO A 25 28.48 20.71 36.25
C PRO A 25 28.05 21.87 35.32
N VAL A 26 27.02 22.56 35.83
CA VAL A 26 26.31 23.83 35.49
C VAL A 26 27.19 25.07 35.23
N GLY A 27 26.71 25.97 34.37
CA GLY A 27 27.05 27.40 34.36
C GLY A 27 26.02 28.26 33.63
N ALA A 28 25.36 29.18 34.35
CA ALA A 28 24.42 30.18 33.84
C ALA A 28 25.10 31.52 33.55
N SER A 29 24.56 32.34 32.63
CA SER A 29 24.36 33.80 32.82
C SER A 29 23.74 34.47 31.59
N ALA A 30 22.84 35.40 31.88
CA ALA A 30 22.16 36.33 30.98
C ALA A 30 23.06 37.52 30.58
N GLN A 31 22.71 38.24 29.49
CA GLN A 31 22.58 39.71 29.53
C GLN A 31 21.88 40.30 28.28
N GLU A 32 20.71 40.88 28.54
CA GLU A 32 20.13 42.16 28.09
C GLU A 32 20.91 43.08 27.10
N HIS A 33 20.21 43.63 26.10
CA HIS A 33 19.88 45.07 26.01
C HIS A 33 19.08 45.45 24.74
N GLY A 34 18.06 46.29 24.94
CA GLY A 34 18.00 47.57 24.22
C GLY A 34 16.83 47.79 23.27
N GLY A 35 15.75 48.40 23.77
CA GLY A 35 14.56 48.76 23.00
C GLY A 35 14.71 49.95 22.04
N HIS A 36 13.61 50.28 21.37
CA HIS A 36 13.08 51.66 21.40
C HIS A 36 11.63 51.72 20.89
N GLU A 37 10.83 52.49 21.64
CA GLU A 37 9.55 53.13 21.33
C GLU A 37 9.58 53.89 19.96
N SER A 38 8.49 54.33 19.32
CA SER A 38 7.28 54.94 19.84
C SER A 38 6.17 54.91 18.78
N GLY A 39 4.91 54.97 19.24
CA GLY A 39 3.74 55.01 18.38
C GLY A 39 3.43 56.38 17.77
N SER A 40 2.23 56.50 17.19
CA SER A 40 1.39 57.70 17.20
C SER A 40 0.11 57.46 16.41
N ASP A 41 -0.99 57.58 17.15
CA ASP A 41 -2.30 58.14 16.85
C ASP A 41 -2.95 58.12 15.45
N HIS A 42 -4.24 57.80 15.57
CA HIS A 42 -5.31 57.85 14.60
C HIS A 42 -5.88 59.26 14.42
N SER A 43 -6.24 59.62 13.19
CA SER A 43 -7.43 60.42 12.88
C SER A 43 -7.74 60.38 11.37
N HIS A 44 -8.93 59.90 11.02
CA HIS A 44 -9.94 60.64 10.23
C HIS A 44 -11.16 59.76 9.89
N GLU A 45 -12.29 60.14 10.47
CA GLU A 45 -13.60 60.41 9.87
C GLU A 45 -14.17 59.47 8.77
N ASP A 46 -15.07 58.62 9.25
CA ASP A 46 -16.45 58.38 8.82
C ASP A 46 -17.01 59.17 7.61
N HIS A 47 -17.47 58.43 6.60
CA HIS A 47 -18.71 58.72 5.85
C HIS A 47 -19.28 57.40 5.29
N GLY A 48 -20.57 57.16 5.58
CA GLY A 48 -21.24 55.88 5.41
C GLY A 48 -21.82 55.54 4.03
N GLY A 49 -22.46 54.38 3.98
CA GLY A 49 -23.26 53.90 2.85
C GLY A 49 -23.63 52.43 2.98
N GLN A 50 -24.92 52.14 3.16
CA GLN A 50 -25.54 50.83 3.39
C GLN A 50 -25.31 49.82 2.24
N GLY A 51 -25.18 48.52 2.56
CA GLY A 51 -25.17 47.45 1.56
C GLY A 51 -24.90 46.04 2.09
N GLN A 52 -25.93 45.42 2.67
CA GLN A 52 -26.28 43.99 2.71
C GLN A 52 -25.26 42.90 2.29
N LYS A 53 -24.93 42.03 3.27
CA LYS A 53 -24.53 40.60 3.21
C LYS A 53 -23.94 40.04 1.90
N GLY A 54 -22.66 39.68 1.96
CA GLY A 54 -21.98 38.77 1.01
C GLY A 54 -20.66 38.28 1.61
N GLY A 55 -20.34 36.99 1.43
CA GLY A 55 -19.32 36.26 2.19
C GLY A 55 -17.89 36.81 2.13
N LYS A 56 -17.14 36.61 3.22
CA LYS A 56 -15.71 36.85 3.30
C LYS A 56 -14.97 35.99 2.27
N GLY A 57 -14.40 36.63 1.26
CA GLY A 57 -13.25 36.09 0.55
C GLY A 57 -12.04 36.04 1.48
N ARG A 58 -11.32 34.91 1.49
CA ARG A 58 -10.00 34.77 2.10
C ARG A 58 -8.93 35.19 1.10
N ALA A 59 -7.92 35.88 1.61
CA ALA A 59 -6.75 36.35 0.87
C ALA A 59 -5.82 35.17 0.50
N PRO A 60 -5.05 35.28 -0.60
CA PRO A 60 -4.11 34.24 -1.01
C PRO A 60 -2.85 34.32 -0.13
N GLY A 61 -2.51 33.21 0.55
CA GLY A 61 -1.27 33.11 1.33
C GLY A 61 -1.35 32.45 2.71
N GLU A 62 -2.40 31.70 3.04
CA GLU A 62 -2.38 30.80 4.21
C GLU A 62 -2.11 29.37 3.73
N ALA A 63 -0.91 28.86 4.06
CA ALA A 63 -0.55 27.47 3.93
C ALA A 63 -1.48 26.64 4.83
N SER A 64 -2.34 25.83 4.20
CA SER A 64 -3.09 24.81 4.92
C SER A 64 -2.17 23.62 5.12
N ALA A 65 -2.02 23.23 6.38
CA ALA A 65 -1.46 21.93 6.76
C ALA A 65 -2.12 20.82 5.94
N GLY A 66 -1.29 19.84 5.54
CA GLY A 66 -1.70 18.65 4.80
C GLY A 66 -2.92 18.01 5.45
N GLY A 67 -4.04 18.02 4.72
CA GLY A 67 -5.23 17.30 5.10
C GLY A 67 -5.05 15.85 4.66
N HIS A 68 -4.98 14.96 5.65
CA HIS A 68 -5.14 13.52 5.46
C HIS A 68 -6.33 13.25 4.54
N ARG A 69 -6.09 12.64 3.38
CA ARG A 69 -7.17 12.06 2.58
C ARG A 69 -7.28 10.60 2.94
N GLY A 70 -7.84 10.34 4.11
CA GLY A 70 -8.34 9.00 4.43
C GLY A 70 -9.41 8.61 3.42
N MET A 71 -9.57 7.32 3.19
CA MET A 71 -10.52 6.79 2.23
C MET A 71 -11.99 7.04 2.70
N GLU A 72 -12.18 7.46 3.94
CA GLU A 72 -13.38 8.14 4.46
C GLU A 72 -13.80 9.41 3.67
N ASP A 73 -12.86 10.23 3.18
CA ASP A 73 -13.18 11.39 2.32
C ASP A 73 -13.46 10.97 0.86
N ILE A 74 -13.05 9.75 0.48
CA ILE A 74 -13.43 9.06 -0.76
C ILE A 74 -14.89 8.57 -0.69
N PHE A 75 -15.37 8.14 0.48
CA PHE A 75 -16.71 7.57 0.68
C PHE A 75 -17.78 8.55 1.19
N ARG A 76 -17.45 9.82 1.42
CA ARG A 76 -18.33 10.80 2.08
C ARG A 76 -19.39 11.50 1.21
N ASP A 77 -19.36 11.39 -0.12
CA ASP A 77 -20.29 12.14 -0.99
C ASP A 77 -21.60 11.39 -1.30
N ILE A 78 -22.29 10.95 -0.25
CA ILE A 78 -23.67 10.45 -0.34
C ILE A 78 -24.57 11.32 0.54
N GLY A 79 -25.23 12.31 -0.08
CA GLY A 79 -26.46 12.87 0.46
C GLY A 79 -26.75 14.34 0.17
N SER A 80 -27.28 14.64 -1.01
CA SER A 80 -28.52 15.44 -1.21
C SER A 80 -28.72 15.75 -2.69
N ALA A 81 -29.75 15.15 -3.30
CA ALA A 81 -30.24 15.52 -4.61
C ALA A 81 -31.21 16.71 -4.46
N ASP A 82 -31.02 17.75 -5.27
CA ASP A 82 -32.09 18.64 -5.72
C ASP A 82 -31.86 18.99 -7.19
N GLU A 83 -32.95 18.92 -7.95
CA GLU A 83 -33.08 18.96 -9.41
C GLU A 83 -33.28 20.40 -9.93
N ASP A 84 -32.62 20.78 -11.04
CA ASP A 84 -33.20 21.62 -12.13
C ASP A 84 -32.15 22.01 -13.20
N SER A 85 -31.99 21.18 -14.26
CA SER A 85 -31.57 21.61 -15.61
C SER A 85 -31.42 20.43 -16.57
N ASP A 86 -32.15 20.48 -17.69
CA ASP A 86 -32.14 19.50 -18.79
C ASP A 86 -30.83 19.49 -19.63
N ARG A 87 -29.65 19.38 -18.99
CA ARG A 87 -28.32 19.27 -19.64
C ARG A 87 -27.51 18.13 -18.98
N PRO A 88 -27.00 17.12 -19.72
CA PRO A 88 -26.20 16.06 -19.10
C PRO A 88 -24.87 16.59 -18.57
N SER A 89 -24.57 16.31 -17.31
CA SER A 89 -23.43 16.85 -16.54
C SER A 89 -22.04 16.43 -17.07
N TRP A 90 -21.93 15.33 -17.84
CA TRP A 90 -20.65 14.83 -18.35
C TRP A 90 -20.02 15.74 -19.42
N ALA A 91 -20.81 16.60 -20.07
CA ALA A 91 -20.34 17.50 -21.11
C ALA A 91 -19.91 18.84 -20.49
N GLY A 92 -18.72 18.84 -19.88
CA GLY A 92 -18.04 20.06 -19.39
C GLY A 92 -17.95 21.16 -20.45
N GLU A 93 -17.75 22.41 -20.00
CA GLU A 93 -17.56 23.55 -20.89
C GLU A 93 -16.33 23.38 -21.77
N LYS A 94 -16.45 23.79 -23.05
CA LYS A 94 -15.35 23.76 -23.99
C LYS A 94 -14.31 24.80 -23.56
N GLY A 95 -13.29 24.35 -22.84
CA GLY A 95 -12.14 25.15 -22.44
C GLY A 95 -11.59 25.95 -23.62
N GLY A 96 -11.31 27.23 -23.38
CA GLY A 96 -10.79 28.14 -24.39
C GLY A 96 -9.42 27.66 -24.89
N LYS A 97 -9.03 28.09 -26.09
CA LYS A 97 -7.83 27.65 -26.83
C LYS A 97 -6.48 27.88 -26.12
N ASN A 98 -6.48 28.41 -24.89
CA ASN A 98 -5.32 28.78 -24.09
C ASN A 98 -5.35 28.22 -22.65
N GLU A 99 -6.31 27.38 -22.29
CA GLU A 99 -6.38 26.76 -20.96
C GLU A 99 -5.78 25.36 -21.03
N HIS A 100 -4.45 25.30 -21.07
CA HIS A 100 -3.75 24.08 -20.67
C HIS A 100 -4.00 23.91 -19.17
N GLY A 101 -4.64 22.80 -18.79
CA GLY A 101 -4.89 22.45 -17.40
C GLY A 101 -3.63 22.67 -16.57
N GLY A 102 -3.75 23.52 -15.55
CA GLY A 102 -2.65 23.80 -14.65
C GLY A 102 -2.17 22.53 -13.96
N GLN A 103 -0.90 22.54 -13.57
CA GLN A 103 -0.28 21.51 -12.74
C GLN A 103 -1.20 21.21 -11.53
N PRO A 104 -1.54 19.93 -11.27
CA PRO A 104 -2.30 19.54 -10.09
C PRO A 104 -1.60 20.08 -8.84
N GLY A 105 -2.36 20.55 -7.86
CA GLY A 105 -1.78 21.12 -6.62
C GLY A 105 -0.96 20.10 -5.79
N SER A 106 -1.02 18.82 -6.14
CA SER A 106 -0.23 17.72 -5.55
C SER A 106 1.00 17.33 -6.37
N ALA A 107 1.24 17.95 -7.52
CA ALA A 107 2.43 17.67 -8.31
C ALA A 107 3.60 18.50 -7.76
N GLY A 108 4.63 17.81 -7.27
CA GLY A 108 5.81 18.43 -6.69
C GLY A 108 6.46 19.49 -7.58
N SER A 109 7.04 20.50 -6.93
CA SER A 109 7.62 21.67 -7.58
C SER A 109 9.04 21.45 -8.07
N THR A 110 9.67 20.34 -7.68
CA THR A 110 11.05 19.98 -8.02
C THR A 110 11.04 18.79 -8.98
N ARG A 111 11.96 18.82 -9.95
CA ARG A 111 12.20 17.68 -10.85
C ARG A 111 12.70 16.51 -9.99
N GLY A 112 11.82 15.57 -9.66
CA GLY A 112 12.12 14.40 -8.83
C GLY A 112 11.11 14.08 -7.73
N ASP A 113 10.18 14.98 -7.39
CA ASP A 113 9.47 14.96 -6.09
C ASP A 113 8.56 13.75 -5.75
N LEU A 114 8.31 12.82 -6.67
CA LEU A 114 7.59 11.53 -6.42
C LEU A 114 7.48 10.71 -7.72
N TYR A 115 7.66 11.38 -8.84
CA TYR A 115 7.44 10.89 -10.20
C TYR A 115 8.73 10.79 -11.03
N GLY A 116 9.90 10.90 -10.38
CA GLY A 116 11.22 10.66 -10.99
C GLY A 116 11.50 9.17 -11.20
N ASP A 117 12.66 8.88 -11.80
CA ASP A 117 13.17 7.51 -11.92
C ASP A 117 13.27 6.90 -10.51
N LEU A 118 12.63 5.74 -10.32
CA LEU A 118 12.63 5.05 -9.04
C LEU A 118 13.85 4.14 -8.97
N TYR A 119 14.66 4.30 -7.93
CA TYR A 119 15.85 3.48 -7.71
C TYR A 119 15.68 2.58 -6.51
N VAL A 120 16.39 1.46 -6.51
CA VAL A 120 16.57 0.64 -5.31
C VAL A 120 17.38 1.45 -4.32
N ILE A 121 16.84 1.67 -3.11
CA ILE A 121 17.47 2.52 -2.09
C ILE A 121 17.71 1.76 -0.78
N LEU A 122 18.61 2.29 0.04
CA LEU A 122 18.88 1.79 1.38
C LEU A 122 17.68 2.08 2.30
N ARG A 123 17.13 1.02 2.89
CA ARG A 123 16.00 1.06 3.83
C ARG A 123 16.33 0.33 5.12
N ASP A 124 15.59 0.63 6.18
CA ASP A 124 15.59 -0.15 7.41
C ASP A 124 14.64 -1.35 7.33
N ASP A 125 14.50 -2.07 8.45
CA ASP A 125 13.70 -3.30 8.55
C ASP A 125 12.19 -3.06 8.36
N ASP A 126 11.71 -1.83 8.52
CA ASP A 126 10.32 -1.42 8.31
C ASP A 126 10.09 -0.83 6.90
N GLY A 127 11.13 -0.78 6.06
CA GLY A 127 11.06 -0.28 4.69
C GLY A 127 11.21 1.24 4.59
N VAL A 128 11.53 1.93 5.70
CA VAL A 128 11.74 3.37 5.75
C VAL A 128 13.12 3.71 5.15
N PRO A 129 13.23 4.72 4.26
CA PRO A 129 14.50 5.10 3.67
C PRO A 129 15.49 5.64 4.70
N ILE A 130 16.73 5.14 4.67
CA ILE A 130 17.82 5.67 5.49
C ILE A 130 18.45 6.86 4.76
N LEU A 131 18.28 8.06 5.32
CA LEU A 131 18.84 9.29 4.76
C LEU A 131 20.33 9.45 5.11
N ASN A 132 21.10 10.08 4.22
CA ASN A 132 22.48 10.48 4.51
C ASN A 132 22.53 11.73 5.42
N GLU A 133 23.74 12.19 5.77
CA GLU A 133 23.93 13.37 6.64
C GLU A 133 23.32 14.66 6.06
N ASP A 134 23.21 14.74 4.72
CA ASP A 134 22.63 15.87 3.99
C ASP A 134 21.11 15.74 3.79
N GLY A 135 20.50 14.65 4.23
CA GLY A 135 19.06 14.40 4.17
C GLY A 135 18.55 13.76 2.87
N PHE A 136 19.44 13.22 2.03
CA PHE A 136 19.08 12.55 0.77
C PHE A 136 18.89 11.05 0.93
N VAL A 137 17.98 10.47 0.14
CA VAL A 137 17.84 9.02 -0.02
C VAL A 137 19.08 8.43 -0.68
N GLN A 138 19.43 7.18 -0.37
CA GLN A 138 20.68 6.56 -0.79
C GLN A 138 20.43 5.37 -1.73
N PRO A 139 20.48 5.53 -3.06
CA PRO A 139 20.49 4.44 -4.02
C PRO A 139 21.62 3.44 -3.77
N ILE A 140 21.35 2.17 -4.04
CA ILE A 140 22.32 1.08 -3.84
C ILE A 140 22.66 0.34 -5.13
N ASP A 141 23.91 -0.13 -5.22
CA ASP A 141 24.38 -0.98 -6.31
C ASP A 141 23.88 -2.43 -6.17
N ALA A 142 24.17 -3.26 -7.18
CA ALA A 142 23.76 -4.67 -7.22
C ALA A 142 24.33 -5.51 -6.05
N GLU A 143 25.38 -5.02 -5.39
CA GLU A 143 25.99 -5.64 -4.22
C GLU A 143 25.44 -5.08 -2.89
N GLY A 144 24.51 -4.12 -2.94
CA GLY A 144 23.86 -3.52 -1.77
C GLY A 144 24.64 -2.37 -1.13
N ASN A 145 25.64 -1.80 -1.81
CA ASN A 145 26.41 -0.68 -1.30
C ASN A 145 25.81 0.66 -1.74
N PRO A 146 25.76 1.68 -0.86
CA PRO A 146 25.32 3.02 -1.24
C PRO A 146 26.18 3.63 -2.35
N ILE A 147 25.52 4.19 -3.36
CA ILE A 147 26.15 4.88 -4.49
C ILE A 147 26.42 6.34 -4.08
N PRO A 148 27.63 6.88 -4.33
CA PRO A 148 27.93 8.29 -4.05
C PRO A 148 27.00 9.26 -4.80
N LEU A 149 26.55 10.29 -4.08
CA LEU A 149 25.67 11.34 -4.60
C LEU A 149 26.43 12.65 -4.84
N ASP A 150 25.93 13.48 -5.75
CA ASP A 150 26.38 14.86 -5.94
C ASP A 150 25.72 15.82 -4.93
N ASP A 151 26.05 17.11 -5.03
CA ASP A 151 25.56 18.16 -4.12
C ASP A 151 24.03 18.36 -4.24
N GLU A 152 23.41 17.86 -5.32
CA GLU A 152 21.97 17.90 -5.57
C GLU A 152 21.25 16.59 -5.18
N GLY A 153 21.97 15.61 -4.63
CA GLY A 153 21.41 14.32 -4.20
C GLY A 153 21.21 13.31 -5.33
N ALA A 154 21.75 13.55 -6.52
CA ALA A 154 21.68 12.61 -7.64
C ALA A 154 22.88 11.65 -7.66
N PRO A 155 22.70 10.37 -8.09
CA PRO A 155 23.82 9.44 -8.20
C PRO A 155 24.88 9.92 -9.19
N ILE A 156 26.14 9.96 -8.74
CA ILE A 156 27.28 10.37 -9.59
C ILE A 156 27.49 9.38 -10.74
N ASP A 157 27.29 8.09 -10.47
CA ASP A 157 27.41 7.02 -11.47
C ASP A 157 26.07 6.31 -11.68
N LEU A 158 25.33 6.77 -12.69
CA LEU A 158 24.05 6.18 -13.08
C LEU A 158 24.15 4.74 -13.59
N SER A 159 25.35 4.24 -13.95
CA SER A 159 25.50 2.87 -14.45
C SER A 159 25.47 1.80 -13.36
N LEU A 160 25.63 2.20 -12.10
CA LEU A 160 25.54 1.34 -10.93
C LEU A 160 24.12 1.25 -10.37
N VAL A 161 23.26 2.18 -10.77
CA VAL A 161 21.92 2.33 -10.23
C VAL A 161 21.02 1.21 -10.76
N GLN A 162 20.17 0.69 -9.88
CA GLN A 162 19.14 -0.29 -10.20
C GLN A 162 17.79 0.42 -10.25
N GLU A 163 17.13 0.37 -11.41
CA GLU A 163 15.79 0.91 -11.59
C GLU A 163 14.75 -0.02 -10.97
N VAL A 164 13.71 0.58 -10.40
CA VAL A 164 12.57 -0.13 -9.85
C VAL A 164 11.46 -0.16 -10.88
N GLU A 165 11.13 -1.37 -11.32
CA GLU A 165 10.04 -1.61 -12.25
C GLU A 165 8.73 -1.80 -11.49
N MET A 166 7.74 -0.97 -11.80
CA MET A 166 6.42 -1.05 -11.20
C MET A 166 5.39 -1.70 -12.14
N GLY A 167 5.69 -1.85 -13.44
CA GLY A 167 4.79 -2.44 -14.42
C GLY A 167 3.37 -1.87 -14.33
N ARG A 168 2.41 -2.74 -14.02
CA ARG A 168 0.99 -2.41 -13.82
C ARG A 168 0.69 -1.55 -12.59
N LEU A 169 1.53 -1.59 -11.56
CA LEU A 169 1.36 -0.78 -10.34
C LEU A 169 1.58 0.72 -10.58
N ASN A 170 2.14 1.11 -11.72
CA ASN A 170 2.14 2.51 -12.16
C ASN A 170 0.73 3.12 -12.22
N VAL A 171 -0.31 2.28 -12.27
CA VAL A 171 -1.71 2.73 -12.17
C VAL A 171 -2.04 3.39 -10.84
N GLY A 172 -1.25 3.18 -9.77
CA GLY A 172 -1.40 3.90 -8.51
C GLY A 172 -1.22 5.42 -8.65
N ARG A 173 -0.56 5.87 -9.72
CA ARG A 173 -0.43 7.31 -10.08
C ARG A 173 -1.66 7.88 -10.78
N ALA A 174 -2.66 7.04 -11.08
CA ALA A 174 -3.90 7.49 -11.68
C ALA A 174 -4.72 8.32 -10.66
N PRO A 175 -5.64 9.19 -11.14
CA PRO A 175 -6.55 9.89 -10.24
C PRO A 175 -7.31 8.92 -9.34
N THR A 176 -7.46 9.28 -8.06
CA THR A 176 -8.10 8.42 -7.04
C THR A 176 -9.47 7.90 -7.48
N SER A 177 -10.24 8.68 -8.23
CA SER A 177 -11.54 8.28 -8.80
C SER A 177 -11.52 6.96 -9.57
N VAL A 178 -10.38 6.57 -10.15
CA VAL A 178 -10.21 5.28 -10.83
C VAL A 178 -10.26 4.11 -9.85
N LEU A 179 -9.66 4.24 -8.67
CA LEU A 179 -9.70 3.23 -7.62
C LEU A 179 -11.05 3.20 -6.93
N ILE A 180 -11.67 4.37 -6.69
CA ILE A 180 -13.00 4.46 -6.04
C ILE A 180 -14.05 3.68 -6.82
N GLN A 181 -14.13 3.89 -8.14
CA GLN A 181 -15.11 3.18 -8.97
C GLN A 181 -14.94 1.66 -8.90
N ARG A 182 -13.71 1.18 -8.69
CA ARG A 182 -13.38 -0.25 -8.62
C ARG A 182 -13.65 -0.82 -7.24
N ALA A 183 -13.44 -0.03 -6.19
CA ALA A 183 -13.89 -0.37 -4.84
C ALA A 183 -15.41 -0.59 -4.82
N ASP A 184 -16.19 0.29 -5.44
CA ASP A 184 -17.67 0.18 -5.46
C ASP A 184 -18.15 -1.15 -6.10
N GLU A 185 -17.49 -1.59 -7.18
CA GLU A 185 -17.79 -2.86 -7.85
C GLU A 185 -17.54 -4.05 -6.92
N VAL A 186 -16.47 -4.01 -6.14
CA VAL A 186 -16.11 -5.06 -5.17
C VAL A 186 -16.99 -5.04 -3.94
N VAL A 187 -17.28 -3.85 -3.39
CA VAL A 187 -18.19 -3.69 -2.26
C VAL A 187 -19.57 -4.26 -2.59
N ALA A 188 -20.08 -4.00 -3.79
CA ALA A 188 -21.35 -4.57 -4.26
C ALA A 188 -21.30 -6.11 -4.34
N LEU A 189 -20.17 -6.67 -4.79
CA LEU A 189 -19.94 -8.11 -4.86
C LEU A 189 -19.91 -8.74 -3.46
N LEU A 190 -19.12 -8.18 -2.55
CA LEU A 190 -18.95 -8.68 -1.18
C LEU A 190 -20.24 -8.57 -0.35
N SER A 191 -20.99 -7.47 -0.50
CA SER A 191 -22.23 -7.23 0.25
C SER A 191 -23.36 -8.21 -0.09
N THR A 192 -23.25 -8.91 -1.22
CA THR A 192 -24.23 -9.93 -1.63
C THR A 192 -23.68 -11.35 -1.57
N ALA A 193 -22.44 -11.52 -1.14
CA ALA A 193 -21.78 -12.79 -1.04
C ALA A 193 -22.53 -13.75 -0.09
N THR A 194 -22.62 -15.01 -0.48
CA THR A 194 -23.14 -16.09 0.37
C THR A 194 -22.04 -16.93 1.02
N ALA A 195 -20.84 -16.90 0.45
CA ALA A 195 -19.62 -17.47 1.02
C ALA A 195 -18.40 -16.73 0.44
N ILE A 196 -17.33 -16.67 1.24
CA ILE A 196 -16.01 -16.22 0.83
C ILE A 196 -15.01 -17.33 1.13
N THR A 197 -14.07 -17.52 0.23
CA THR A 197 -12.91 -18.41 0.37
C THR A 197 -11.71 -17.73 -0.27
N THR A 198 -10.56 -18.40 -0.31
CA THR A 198 -9.38 -17.94 -1.04
C THR A 198 -8.98 -18.94 -2.13
N ASP A 199 -8.34 -18.45 -3.19
CA ASP A 199 -7.64 -19.31 -4.15
C ASP A 199 -6.26 -19.71 -3.60
N ALA A 200 -5.55 -20.55 -4.35
CA ALA A 200 -4.22 -21.05 -3.95
C ALA A 200 -3.15 -19.94 -3.83
N ALA A 201 -3.38 -18.74 -4.38
CA ALA A 201 -2.51 -17.58 -4.19
C ALA A 201 -2.99 -16.67 -3.04
N GLY A 202 -4.09 -17.01 -2.36
CA GLY A 202 -4.69 -16.23 -1.28
C GLY A 202 -5.67 -15.15 -1.75
N ARG A 203 -6.01 -15.05 -3.04
CA ARG A 203 -6.97 -14.05 -3.53
C ARG A 203 -8.39 -14.42 -3.14
N LEU A 204 -9.21 -13.43 -2.82
CA LEU A 204 -10.60 -13.65 -2.42
C LEU A 204 -11.43 -14.27 -3.55
N VAL A 205 -12.18 -15.31 -3.21
CA VAL A 205 -13.15 -15.99 -4.08
C VAL A 205 -14.53 -15.86 -3.46
N VAL A 206 -15.42 -15.19 -4.18
CA VAL A 206 -16.77 -14.86 -3.72
C VAL A 206 -17.79 -15.79 -4.36
N THR A 207 -18.68 -16.35 -3.56
CA THR A 207 -19.84 -17.11 -4.04
C THR A 207 -21.10 -16.24 -4.00
N ASN A 208 -21.68 -15.98 -5.16
CA ASN A 208 -22.88 -15.18 -5.32
C ASN A 208 -24.15 -15.96 -4.90
N PRO A 209 -25.29 -15.28 -4.67
CA PRO A 209 -26.56 -15.93 -4.33
C PRO A 209 -27.11 -16.88 -5.40
N ASP A 210 -26.66 -16.74 -6.65
CA ASP A 210 -27.00 -17.64 -7.75
C ASP A 210 -26.14 -18.92 -7.79
N GLY A 211 -25.21 -19.07 -6.84
CA GLY A 211 -24.29 -20.20 -6.73
C GLY A 211 -23.05 -20.09 -7.63
N THR A 212 -22.86 -18.98 -8.35
CA THR A 212 -21.65 -18.77 -9.15
C THR A 212 -20.49 -18.31 -8.27
N THR A 213 -19.30 -18.85 -8.53
CA THR A 213 -18.06 -18.48 -7.84
C THR A 213 -17.21 -17.58 -8.73
N LYS A 214 -16.76 -16.44 -8.22
CA LYS A 214 -15.88 -15.51 -8.92
C LYS A 214 -14.67 -15.17 -8.04
N THR A 215 -13.47 -15.37 -8.56
CA THR A 215 -12.24 -14.84 -7.96
C THR A 215 -12.14 -13.35 -8.25
N ILE A 216 -11.75 -12.54 -7.26
CA ILE A 216 -11.40 -11.13 -7.47
C ILE A 216 -10.05 -11.09 -8.16
N ASP A 217 -10.08 -11.06 -9.50
CA ASP A 217 -8.90 -11.20 -10.35
C ASP A 217 -8.56 -9.93 -11.14
N ALA A 218 -9.41 -8.89 -11.04
CA ALA A 218 -9.15 -7.62 -11.68
C ALA A 218 -8.05 -6.86 -10.91
N PRO A 219 -7.07 -6.26 -11.61
CA PRO A 219 -5.91 -5.64 -10.95
C PRO A 219 -6.30 -4.44 -10.10
N LEU A 220 -7.22 -3.61 -10.60
CA LEU A 220 -7.68 -2.42 -9.90
C LEU A 220 -8.62 -2.74 -8.73
N GLU A 221 -9.41 -3.82 -8.84
CA GLU A 221 -10.24 -4.30 -7.72
C GLU A 221 -9.33 -4.74 -6.56
N ASN A 222 -8.29 -5.52 -6.87
CA ASN A 222 -7.29 -5.94 -5.89
C ASN A 222 -6.51 -4.76 -5.30
N LEU A 223 -6.08 -3.79 -6.12
CA LEU A 223 -5.37 -2.61 -5.62
C LEU A 223 -6.24 -1.74 -4.72
N ALA A 224 -7.53 -1.58 -5.05
CA ALA A 224 -8.46 -0.81 -4.23
C ALA A 224 -8.66 -1.46 -2.85
N LEU A 225 -8.83 -2.78 -2.80
CA LEU A 225 -8.91 -3.52 -1.54
C LEU A 225 -7.60 -3.45 -0.74
N TYR A 226 -6.45 -3.52 -1.40
CA TYR A 226 -5.15 -3.38 -0.76
C TYR A 226 -5.02 -2.04 -0.03
N VAL A 227 -5.36 -0.94 -0.71
CA VAL A 227 -5.32 0.40 -0.10
C VAL A 227 -6.31 0.50 1.06
N ALA A 228 -7.52 -0.02 0.90
CA ALA A 228 -8.55 0.00 1.95
C ALA A 228 -8.06 -0.68 3.23
N LEU A 229 -7.56 -1.92 3.13
CA LEU A 229 -7.07 -2.66 4.29
C LEU A 229 -5.84 -2.00 4.91
N MET A 230 -4.83 -1.67 4.11
CA MET A 230 -3.57 -1.13 4.64
C MET A 230 -3.69 0.29 5.21
N THR A 231 -4.76 1.03 4.85
CA THR A 231 -5.00 2.40 5.34
C THR A 231 -6.05 2.46 6.44
N GLU A 232 -7.13 1.70 6.31
CA GLU A 232 -8.29 1.79 7.21
C GLU A 232 -8.47 0.55 8.10
N GLY A 233 -7.77 -0.55 7.83
CA GLY A 233 -8.01 -1.84 8.51
C GLY A 233 -9.41 -2.40 8.24
N THR A 234 -10.05 -1.98 7.15
CA THR A 234 -11.41 -2.41 6.81
C THR A 234 -11.68 -2.22 5.33
N ILE A 235 -12.69 -2.92 4.81
CA ILE A 235 -13.28 -2.69 3.49
C ILE A 235 -14.49 -1.76 3.67
N PRO A 236 -14.31 -0.44 3.53
CA PRO A 236 -15.40 0.52 3.70
C PRO A 236 -16.58 0.22 2.77
N GLY A 237 -17.78 0.34 3.33
CA GLY A 237 -19.03 0.02 2.65
C GLY A 237 -19.49 -1.43 2.80
N VAL A 238 -18.64 -2.32 3.32
CA VAL A 238 -19.03 -3.69 3.68
C VAL A 238 -19.12 -3.79 5.20
N THR A 239 -20.29 -4.16 5.72
CA THR A 239 -20.54 -4.23 7.17
C THR A 239 -20.74 -5.64 7.72
N ASP A 240 -20.92 -6.61 6.83
CA ASP A 240 -21.20 -8.00 7.17
C ASP A 240 -20.66 -8.88 6.04
N LEU A 241 -19.87 -9.89 6.41
CA LEU A 241 -19.35 -10.89 5.49
C LEU A 241 -19.90 -12.27 5.88
N PRO A 242 -20.16 -13.16 4.92
CA PRO A 242 -20.62 -14.51 5.22
C PRO A 242 -19.57 -15.31 6.00
N GLY A 243 -19.96 -15.81 7.17
CA GLY A 243 -19.12 -16.66 8.01
C GLY A 243 -18.50 -15.88 9.17
N THR A 244 -17.33 -16.32 9.63
CA THR A 244 -16.50 -15.60 10.61
C THR A 244 -15.03 -15.52 10.20
N ASP A 245 -14.65 -16.26 9.15
CA ASP A 245 -13.25 -16.44 8.76
C ASP A 245 -12.64 -15.18 8.13
N PHE A 246 -13.47 -14.21 7.75
CA PHE A 246 -13.05 -12.96 7.10
C PHE A 246 -13.58 -11.71 7.81
N ASP A 247 -14.11 -11.84 9.03
CA ASP A 247 -14.68 -10.71 9.79
C ASP A 247 -13.65 -9.61 10.09
N PHE A 248 -12.36 -9.99 10.16
CA PHE A 248 -11.25 -9.04 10.34
C PHE A 248 -11.16 -8.03 9.20
N LEU A 249 -11.59 -8.39 7.97
CA LEU A 249 -11.59 -7.46 6.84
C LEU A 249 -12.59 -6.31 6.98
N VAL A 250 -13.47 -6.32 7.98
CA VAL A 250 -14.52 -5.31 8.16
C VAL A 250 -14.60 -4.73 9.57
N ASP A 251 -13.61 -4.99 10.43
CA ASP A 251 -13.64 -4.58 11.84
C ASP A 251 -13.00 -3.21 12.13
N GLY A 252 -12.19 -2.69 11.21
CA GLY A 252 -11.54 -1.38 11.33
C GLY A 252 -10.21 -1.42 12.09
N GLU A 253 -9.63 -2.59 12.29
CA GLU A 253 -8.32 -2.77 12.91
C GLU A 253 -7.36 -3.40 11.90
N LEU A 254 -6.22 -2.75 11.63
CA LEU A 254 -5.17 -3.38 10.81
C LEU A 254 -4.45 -4.46 11.64
N THR A 255 -4.70 -5.72 11.33
CA THR A 255 -4.11 -6.89 11.99
C THR A 255 -3.15 -7.66 11.08
N PRO A 256 -2.31 -8.58 11.61
CA PRO A 256 -1.50 -9.47 10.77
C PRO A 256 -2.33 -10.29 9.77
N GLU A 257 -3.58 -10.61 10.11
CA GLU A 257 -4.53 -11.29 9.23
C GLU A 257 -4.93 -10.42 8.02
N ASP A 258 -5.17 -9.12 8.23
CA ASP A 258 -5.39 -8.16 7.14
C ASP A 258 -4.17 -8.04 6.24
N MET A 259 -2.98 -7.95 6.84
CA MET A 259 -1.73 -7.87 6.11
C MET A 259 -1.49 -9.13 5.28
N ALA A 260 -1.83 -10.32 5.80
CA ALA A 260 -1.74 -11.57 5.06
C ALA A 260 -2.64 -11.54 3.81
N VAL A 261 -3.89 -11.06 3.91
CA VAL A 261 -4.77 -10.88 2.74
C VAL A 261 -4.25 -9.77 1.82
N ALA A 262 -3.71 -8.67 2.37
CA ALA A 262 -3.14 -7.58 1.60
C ALA A 262 -2.00 -8.05 0.68
N THR A 263 -1.23 -9.07 1.07
CA THR A 263 -0.17 -9.63 0.22
C THR A 263 -0.70 -10.18 -1.11
N SER A 264 -1.79 -10.95 -1.07
CA SER A 264 -2.40 -11.55 -2.27
C SER A 264 -3.12 -10.53 -3.12
N LEU A 265 -3.69 -9.49 -2.48
CA LEU A 265 -4.29 -8.35 -3.17
C LEU A 265 -3.23 -7.55 -3.94
N LEU A 266 -2.13 -7.17 -3.30
CA LEU A 266 -1.06 -6.45 -3.99
C LEU A 266 -0.45 -7.31 -5.11
N ALA A 267 -0.28 -8.61 -4.88
CA ALA A 267 0.14 -9.56 -5.90
C ALA A 267 -0.83 -9.60 -7.10
N GLY A 268 -2.15 -9.64 -6.86
CA GLY A 268 -3.18 -9.62 -7.89
C GLY A 268 -3.23 -8.30 -8.69
N ALA A 269 -2.87 -7.18 -8.06
CA ALA A 269 -2.73 -5.87 -8.69
C ALA A 269 -1.49 -5.76 -9.57
N SER A 270 -0.39 -6.40 -9.16
CA SER A 270 0.91 -6.32 -9.81
C SER A 270 0.95 -6.99 -11.19
N ASP A 271 2.09 -6.86 -11.87
CA ASP A 271 2.37 -7.67 -13.05
C ASP A 271 2.71 -9.12 -12.64
N LYS A 272 2.32 -10.09 -13.47
CA LYS A 272 2.49 -11.52 -13.18
C LYS A 272 3.83 -12.06 -13.62
N PHE A 273 4.57 -11.36 -14.47
CA PHE A 273 5.75 -11.93 -15.12
C PHE A 273 7.03 -11.55 -14.40
N GLU A 274 7.15 -10.29 -14.00
CA GLU A 274 8.35 -9.77 -13.37
C GLU A 274 8.28 -9.88 -11.85
N THR A 275 9.44 -10.10 -11.22
CA THR A 275 9.60 -10.12 -9.77
C THR A 275 9.27 -8.74 -9.20
N LEU A 276 8.45 -8.71 -8.16
CA LEU A 276 8.14 -7.48 -7.45
C LEU A 276 9.21 -7.23 -6.37
N SER A 277 10.02 -6.18 -6.56
CA SER A 277 11.06 -5.84 -5.57
C SER A 277 10.46 -5.22 -4.30
N PRO A 278 11.14 -5.33 -3.14
CA PRO A 278 10.74 -4.61 -1.93
C PRO A 278 10.59 -3.11 -2.16
N ASP A 279 11.49 -2.48 -2.93
CA ASP A 279 11.34 -1.08 -3.28
C ASP A 279 10.06 -0.78 -4.07
N ALA A 280 9.64 -1.65 -4.98
CA ALA A 280 8.38 -1.46 -5.70
C ALA A 280 7.18 -1.45 -4.72
N VAL A 281 7.20 -2.32 -3.70
CA VAL A 281 6.18 -2.35 -2.63
C VAL A 281 6.23 -1.08 -1.77
N ALA A 282 7.42 -0.62 -1.38
CA ALA A 282 7.56 0.60 -0.57
C ALA A 282 7.12 1.85 -1.35
N TYR A 283 7.49 1.94 -2.63
CA TYR A 283 7.08 3.06 -3.49
C TYR A 283 5.59 3.04 -3.77
N ILE A 284 4.98 1.88 -4.05
CA ILE A 284 3.53 1.85 -4.29
C ILE A 284 2.76 2.26 -3.03
N ASN A 285 3.22 1.88 -1.84
CA ASN A 285 2.63 2.35 -0.58
C ASN A 285 2.70 3.87 -0.44
N ALA A 286 3.87 4.46 -0.68
CA ALA A 286 4.04 5.91 -0.63
C ALA A 286 3.22 6.64 -1.72
N ILE A 287 3.17 6.11 -2.95
CA ILE A 287 2.39 6.69 -4.06
C ILE A 287 0.89 6.66 -3.79
N LEU A 288 0.41 5.66 -3.05
CA LEU A 288 -1.00 5.50 -2.69
C LEU A 288 -1.35 6.15 -1.35
N ASP A 289 -0.43 6.94 -0.77
CA ASP A 289 -0.59 7.63 0.51
C ASP A 289 -0.89 6.66 1.68
N ILE A 290 -0.37 5.43 1.64
CA ILE A 290 -0.56 4.42 2.70
C ILE A 290 0.41 4.71 3.85
N ASN A 291 -0.15 5.20 4.95
CA ASN A 291 0.59 5.59 6.16
C ASN A 291 1.84 6.42 5.84
N ASP A 292 1.68 7.43 4.99
CA ASP A 292 2.79 8.23 4.49
C ASP A 292 3.30 9.23 5.54
N THR A 293 4.61 9.43 5.54
CA THR A 293 5.29 10.43 6.34
C THR A 293 6.25 11.21 5.43
N THR A 294 6.34 12.51 5.67
CA THR A 294 7.26 13.39 4.94
C THR A 294 8.29 13.99 5.89
N VAL A 295 9.57 13.74 5.61
CA VAL A 295 10.71 14.31 6.33
C VAL A 295 11.58 15.07 5.34
N GLY A 296 11.69 16.39 5.52
CA GLY A 296 12.33 17.25 4.53
C GLY A 296 11.56 17.19 3.20
N ASP A 297 12.26 16.81 2.13
CA ASP A 297 11.69 16.64 0.79
C ASP A 297 11.41 15.15 0.45
N VAL A 298 11.50 14.24 1.42
CA VAL A 298 11.31 12.80 1.22
C VAL A 298 9.99 12.33 1.81
N THR A 299 9.14 11.76 0.98
CA THR A 299 7.89 11.09 1.38
C THR A 299 8.05 9.57 1.29
N TYR A 300 7.67 8.84 2.34
CA TYR A 300 7.75 7.38 2.41
C TYR A 300 6.59 6.82 3.24
N SER A 301 6.31 5.53 3.07
CA SER A 301 5.33 4.79 3.89
C SER A 301 6.00 4.27 5.17
N ASP A 302 5.35 4.46 6.32
CA ASP A 302 5.85 4.11 7.65
C ASP A 302 4.96 3.06 8.34
N VAL A 303 4.53 2.03 7.59
CA VAL A 303 3.70 0.94 8.12
C VAL A 303 4.47 0.10 9.13
N ASP A 304 3.88 -0.19 10.28
CA ASP A 304 4.46 -1.06 11.31
C ASP A 304 4.30 -2.54 10.93
N TYR A 305 5.40 -3.18 10.54
CA TYR A 305 5.43 -4.61 10.18
C TYR A 305 5.83 -5.51 11.36
N SER A 306 6.05 -4.97 12.56
CA SER A 306 6.66 -5.71 13.69
C SER A 306 5.84 -6.93 14.16
N THR A 307 4.54 -6.93 13.89
CA THR A 307 3.62 -8.04 14.24
C THR A 307 3.41 -9.03 13.10
N TYR A 308 3.78 -8.67 11.88
CA TYR A 308 3.61 -9.50 10.69
C TYR A 308 4.70 -10.56 10.58
N ASN A 309 4.30 -11.81 10.35
CA ASN A 309 5.21 -12.92 10.16
C ASN A 309 4.84 -13.66 8.90
N TYR A 310 5.85 -14.08 8.16
CA TYR A 310 5.67 -14.86 6.95
C TYR A 310 6.55 -16.11 7.01
N ASP A 311 5.92 -17.26 6.80
CA ASP A 311 6.60 -18.53 6.59
C ASP A 311 5.97 -19.19 5.36
N ARG A 312 6.81 -19.48 4.37
CA ARG A 312 6.36 -19.98 3.07
C ARG A 312 5.81 -21.40 3.17
N SER A 313 6.47 -22.25 3.96
CA SER A 313 6.01 -23.61 4.21
C SER A 313 4.67 -23.61 4.93
N ASP A 314 4.48 -22.76 5.93
CA ASP A 314 3.18 -22.65 6.63
C ASP A 314 2.08 -22.11 5.70
N THR A 315 2.42 -21.21 4.77
CA THR A 315 1.46 -20.62 3.83
C THR A 315 1.05 -21.59 2.72
N TYR A 316 2.00 -22.33 2.13
CA TYR A 316 1.77 -23.11 0.90
C TYR A 316 1.97 -24.62 1.05
N GLY A 317 2.48 -25.10 2.18
CA GLY A 317 2.89 -26.49 2.38
C GLY A 317 1.75 -27.50 2.19
N ASP A 318 0.52 -27.13 2.58
CA ASP A 318 -0.68 -27.95 2.41
C ASP A 318 -1.59 -27.47 1.26
N VAL A 319 -1.19 -26.43 0.52
CA VAL A 319 -2.00 -25.85 -0.55
C VAL A 319 -1.81 -26.65 -1.84
N THR A 320 -2.90 -27.21 -2.35
CA THR A 320 -2.94 -27.88 -3.65
C THR A 320 -3.80 -27.10 -4.65
N THR A 321 -3.49 -27.26 -5.94
CA THR A 321 -4.33 -26.76 -7.03
C THR A 321 -4.28 -27.72 -8.21
N THR A 322 -5.28 -27.65 -9.09
CA THR A 322 -5.29 -28.44 -10.33
C THR A 322 -4.77 -27.61 -11.48
N VAL A 323 -3.73 -28.09 -12.15
CA VAL A 323 -3.12 -27.45 -13.33
C VAL A 323 -3.05 -28.40 -14.52
N LEU A 324 -2.92 -27.86 -15.73
CA LEU A 324 -2.64 -28.65 -16.93
C LEU A 324 -1.15 -28.96 -17.04
N ILE A 325 -0.80 -30.25 -16.97
CA ILE A 325 0.57 -30.72 -17.21
C ILE A 325 0.65 -31.39 -18.58
N LYS A 326 1.64 -30.97 -19.37
CA LYS A 326 1.92 -31.56 -20.67
C LYS A 326 2.56 -32.94 -20.50
N GLN A 327 1.95 -33.95 -21.11
CA GLN A 327 2.40 -35.34 -21.08
C GLN A 327 3.45 -35.61 -22.17
N ASP A 328 4.16 -36.73 -22.05
CA ASP A 328 5.18 -37.16 -23.03
C ASP A 328 4.63 -37.34 -24.46
N ASP A 329 3.33 -37.65 -24.58
CA ASP A 329 2.63 -37.79 -25.86
C ASP A 329 2.16 -36.45 -26.46
N GLY A 330 2.42 -35.34 -25.76
CA GLY A 330 2.04 -33.99 -26.16
C GLY A 330 0.61 -33.57 -25.77
N SER A 331 -0.17 -34.45 -25.11
CA SER A 331 -1.47 -34.10 -24.52
C SER A 331 -1.31 -33.28 -23.23
N TRP A 332 -2.41 -32.69 -22.76
CA TRP A 332 -2.47 -31.95 -21.50
C TRP A 332 -3.45 -32.63 -20.56
N LEU A 333 -3.03 -32.88 -19.33
CA LEU A 333 -3.86 -33.56 -18.32
C LEU A 333 -4.03 -32.67 -17.08
N PRO A 334 -5.26 -32.43 -16.61
CA PRO A 334 -5.51 -31.84 -15.30
C PRO A 334 -4.89 -32.71 -14.22
N THR A 335 -3.94 -32.15 -13.47
CA THR A 335 -3.21 -32.84 -12.41
C THR A 335 -3.23 -31.98 -11.16
N GLU A 336 -3.57 -32.59 -10.03
CA GLU A 336 -3.44 -31.96 -8.73
C GLU A 336 -1.95 -31.87 -8.36
N VAL A 337 -1.49 -30.66 -8.03
CA VAL A 337 -0.11 -30.37 -7.62
C VAL A 337 -0.12 -29.61 -6.30
N ASN A 338 0.92 -29.82 -5.51
CA ASN A 338 1.19 -29.02 -4.32
C ASN A 338 1.93 -27.74 -4.74
N ILE A 339 1.49 -26.58 -4.25
CA ILE A 339 2.06 -25.27 -4.62
C ILE A 339 3.49 -25.12 -4.11
N TYR A 340 3.75 -25.56 -2.87
CA TYR A 340 5.07 -25.45 -2.27
C TYR A 340 6.15 -26.21 -3.06
N ASP A 341 5.83 -27.41 -3.51
CA ASP A 341 6.71 -28.19 -4.39
C ASP A 341 6.78 -27.61 -5.81
N ALA A 342 5.64 -27.37 -6.44
CA ALA A 342 5.58 -27.04 -7.87
C ALA A 342 6.11 -25.63 -8.20
N VAL A 343 5.89 -24.66 -7.32
CA VAL A 343 6.30 -23.26 -7.53
C VAL A 343 7.65 -22.97 -6.90
N PHE A 344 7.86 -23.45 -5.67
CA PHE A 344 9.04 -23.09 -4.87
C PHE A 344 10.06 -24.22 -4.76
N GLY A 345 9.81 -25.41 -5.29
CA GLY A 345 10.75 -26.54 -5.22
C GLY A 345 11.01 -27.02 -3.79
N ASN A 346 10.08 -26.77 -2.86
CA ASN A 346 10.25 -26.94 -1.42
C ASN A 346 11.38 -26.06 -0.82
N GLU A 347 11.73 -24.95 -1.48
CA GLU A 347 12.62 -23.94 -0.91
C GLU A 347 11.85 -23.07 0.07
N ASP A 348 12.31 -23.08 1.33
CA ASP A 348 11.67 -22.34 2.40
C ASP A 348 12.15 -20.90 2.51
N TYR A 349 11.29 -20.07 3.09
CA TYR A 349 11.61 -18.71 3.51
C TYR A 349 10.76 -18.37 4.72
N SER A 350 11.41 -17.79 5.73
CA SER A 350 10.73 -17.29 6.93
C SER A 350 11.27 -15.91 7.29
N GLY A 351 10.37 -14.97 7.57
CA GLY A 351 10.69 -13.63 8.06
C GLY A 351 9.72 -13.21 9.17
N THR A 352 10.19 -12.47 10.14
CA THR A 352 9.44 -12.11 11.35
C THR A 352 9.59 -10.63 11.62
N GLY A 353 8.48 -9.90 11.69
CA GLY A 353 8.45 -8.51 12.10
C GLY A 353 9.19 -7.55 11.18
N THR A 354 9.21 -7.80 9.86
CA THR A 354 9.96 -6.98 8.90
C THR A 354 9.15 -6.71 7.63
N PHE A 355 9.37 -5.55 7.03
CA PHE A 355 8.89 -5.19 5.70
C PHE A 355 9.35 -6.17 4.62
N THR A 356 10.59 -6.67 4.72
CA THR A 356 11.12 -7.64 3.74
C THR A 356 10.32 -8.95 3.76
N ALA A 357 9.84 -9.40 4.94
CA ALA A 357 8.95 -10.55 5.03
C ALA A 357 7.64 -10.31 4.29
N PHE A 358 7.04 -9.13 4.46
CA PHE A 358 5.81 -8.73 3.76
C PHE A 358 6.01 -8.63 2.25
N ALA A 359 7.06 -7.94 1.79
CA ALA A 359 7.35 -7.81 0.36
C ALA A 359 7.64 -9.17 -0.30
N THR A 360 8.33 -10.07 0.40
CA THR A 360 8.58 -11.44 -0.08
C THR A 360 7.27 -12.23 -0.20
N ALA A 361 6.37 -12.12 0.78
CA ALA A 361 5.06 -12.75 0.72
C ALA A 361 4.21 -12.26 -0.47
N VAL A 362 4.28 -10.95 -0.79
CA VAL A 362 3.62 -10.38 -1.98
C VAL A 362 4.19 -11.00 -3.26
N ASP A 363 5.52 -11.06 -3.41
CA ASP A 363 6.14 -11.63 -4.61
C ASP A 363 5.92 -13.15 -4.74
N ASP A 364 5.91 -13.87 -3.63
CA ASP A 364 5.59 -15.29 -3.59
C ASP A 364 4.14 -15.52 -4.04
N ALA A 365 3.17 -14.76 -3.52
CA ALA A 365 1.78 -14.81 -3.98
C ALA A 365 1.66 -14.48 -5.47
N ARG A 366 2.39 -13.49 -5.98
CA ARG A 366 2.46 -13.14 -7.41
C ARG A 366 3.02 -14.29 -8.24
N THR A 367 4.05 -14.97 -7.74
CA THR A 367 4.64 -16.15 -8.40
C THR A 367 3.63 -17.30 -8.49
N VAL A 368 2.85 -17.54 -7.44
CA VAL A 368 1.77 -18.53 -7.46
C VAL A 368 0.66 -18.14 -8.44
N ILE A 369 0.26 -16.87 -8.49
CA ILE A 369 -0.70 -16.36 -9.50
C ILE A 369 -0.17 -16.64 -10.91
N ASN A 370 1.08 -16.32 -11.18
CA ASN A 370 1.68 -16.57 -12.49
C ASN A 370 1.63 -18.05 -12.86
N TYR A 371 2.04 -18.92 -11.94
CA TYR A 371 2.03 -20.37 -12.15
C TYR A 371 0.63 -20.90 -12.47
N ILE A 372 -0.38 -20.52 -11.68
CA ILE A 372 -1.77 -20.94 -11.91
C ILE A 372 -2.29 -20.43 -13.25
N HIS A 373 -1.94 -19.20 -13.64
CA HIS A 373 -2.35 -18.62 -14.91
C HIS A 373 -1.69 -19.29 -16.12
N GLU A 374 -0.40 -19.64 -16.03
CA GLU A 374 0.33 -20.30 -17.12
C GLU A 374 -0.22 -21.70 -17.40
N TYR A 375 -0.61 -22.43 -16.35
CA TYR A 375 -1.09 -23.82 -16.45
C TYR A 375 -2.59 -23.97 -16.18
N ALA A 376 -3.38 -22.92 -16.38
CA ALA A 376 -4.82 -22.93 -16.08
C ALA A 376 -5.59 -23.97 -16.89
N VAL A 377 -6.52 -24.69 -16.23
CA VAL A 377 -7.49 -25.57 -16.91
C VAL A 377 -8.60 -24.72 -17.52
N PRO A 378 -8.88 -24.82 -18.84
CA PRO A 378 -9.99 -24.09 -19.46
C PRO A 378 -11.32 -24.43 -18.80
N ALA A 379 -12.14 -23.41 -18.51
CA ALA A 379 -13.42 -23.54 -17.82
C ALA A 379 -14.43 -24.47 -18.54
N ASP A 380 -14.28 -24.67 -19.85
CA ASP A 380 -15.15 -25.55 -20.65
C ASP A 380 -14.65 -27.02 -20.71
N THR A 381 -13.58 -27.36 -19.98
CA THR A 381 -13.07 -28.74 -19.93
C THR A 381 -14.01 -29.55 -19.03
N PRO A 382 -14.71 -30.58 -19.56
CA PRO A 382 -15.54 -31.43 -18.72
C PRO A 382 -14.66 -32.07 -17.65
N ALA A 383 -15.03 -31.95 -16.38
CA ALA A 383 -14.45 -32.77 -15.32
C ALA A 383 -14.65 -34.23 -15.75
N GLU A 384 -13.56 -34.96 -15.98
CA GLU A 384 -13.65 -36.37 -16.34
C GLU A 384 -14.43 -37.07 -15.22
N ALA A 385 -15.53 -37.73 -15.62
CA ALA A 385 -16.35 -38.50 -14.70
C ALA A 385 -15.46 -39.57 -14.07
N GLU A 386 -15.32 -39.53 -12.75
CA GLU A 386 -14.74 -40.63 -11.98
C GLU A 386 -15.47 -41.92 -12.36
N GLU A 387 -14.75 -42.88 -12.97
CA GLU A 387 -15.27 -44.21 -13.32
C GLU A 387 -14.96 -45.24 -12.22
#